data_AF-M5FSR5-F1
#
_entry.id   AF-M5FSR5-F1
#
_cell.length_a   1.000
_cell.length_b   1.000
_cell.length_c   1.000
_cell.angle_alpha   90.00
_cell.angle_beta   90.00
_cell.angle_gamma   90.00
#
_symmetry.space_group_name_H-M   'P 1'
#
loop_
_entity.id
_entity.type
_entity.pdbx_description
1 polymer ?
#
loop_
_entity_poly.entity_id
_entity_poly.type
_entity_poly.pdbx_seq_one_letter_code
_entity_poly.pdbx_strand_id
1 'polypeptide(L)'
;MTENATTIYRFRKQRGVNLGSWFVLERWITESPFRQAAPPAQSDYDVARGSSAKQILEQHWDAWITSDDWKWMNERGINSVRIPIGFYHLCGLDQAVLDGTDFQPFCGTFEGAWRRIAQAIFTARQHGIGVLLDLHAAPGKQNGDAHSGQTGSVRFYEEHNLSATLRALRLLVSYVKDIPNVVGVQLVNEPQNHARLPPWYSSTLGSLRSITPNLPLYIHDAWDTHQYAELAGSRNYWVIVDHHLYRCFTSDDSHKSGDEHAKSLRDPNQMTWFSEAANKCRGNLVVAEFSAALNPGSLHGDVGEQDRLRRVFTRAQLDLYERICGGWWFWTLKKEAGWDAGWNLKNATTAAIMPEFYGMKRLAHGIQRDTDKRDREAAKALHDHTIYWSRHPGHYEYWRFSDGFRQGWDDAYTFFTFGEGPSISEIGFEVEWIKMRREQHAANKGQSSNLWEFEHGLA
;
A
#
# COMPACT_ATOMS: atom_id res chain seq x y z
N MET A 1 -21.89 17.77 0.71
CA MET A 1 -21.15 17.39 1.92
C MET A 1 -19.68 17.48 1.58
N THR A 2 -18.89 18.31 2.26
CA THR A 2 -17.43 18.27 2.13
C THR A 2 -16.99 16.88 2.54
N GLU A 3 -16.30 16.17 1.66
CA GLU A 3 -15.77 14.86 1.99
C GLU A 3 -14.83 14.99 3.19
N ASN A 4 -14.97 14.07 4.15
CA ASN A 4 -14.04 14.02 5.25
C ASN A 4 -12.68 13.58 4.71
N ALA A 5 -11.60 14.22 5.15
CA ALA A 5 -10.22 13.94 4.74
C ALA A 5 -9.90 12.42 4.74
N THR A 6 -10.45 11.66 5.70
CA THR A 6 -10.36 10.20 5.77
C THR A 6 -10.69 9.50 4.45
N THR A 7 -11.74 9.94 3.77
CA THR A 7 -12.18 9.37 2.50
C THR A 7 -11.13 9.62 1.42
N ILE A 8 -10.62 10.84 1.30
CA ILE A 8 -9.61 11.18 0.28
C ILE A 8 -8.31 10.41 0.54
N TYR A 9 -7.83 10.31 1.79
CA TYR A 9 -6.65 9.51 2.13
C TYR A 9 -6.76 8.06 1.68
N ARG A 10 -7.91 7.42 1.89
CA ARG A 10 -8.12 5.99 1.60
C ARG A 10 -8.28 5.73 0.10
N PHE A 11 -9.03 6.58 -0.60
CA PHE A 11 -9.37 6.37 -2.01
C PHE A 11 -8.36 6.96 -2.99
N ARG A 12 -7.46 7.84 -2.55
CA ARG A 12 -6.47 8.44 -3.46
C ARG A 12 -5.46 7.42 -3.96
N LYS A 13 -4.89 7.69 -5.12
CA LYS A 13 -3.75 6.95 -5.65
C LYS A 13 -2.57 7.08 -4.70
N GLN A 14 -2.08 5.95 -4.20
CA GLN A 14 -1.01 5.90 -3.22
C GLN A 14 0.34 5.90 -3.95
N ARG A 15 1.19 6.88 -3.65
CA ARG A 15 2.52 7.03 -4.26
C ARG A 15 3.52 7.15 -3.14
N GLY A 16 4.09 6.02 -2.77
CA GLY A 16 4.65 5.84 -1.46
C GLY A 16 6.04 5.24 -1.41
N VAL A 17 6.51 5.11 -0.18
CA VAL A 17 7.75 4.44 0.16
C VAL A 17 7.58 3.63 1.45
N ASN A 18 8.29 2.53 1.55
CA ASN A 18 8.36 1.74 2.76
C ASN A 18 9.34 2.37 3.75
N LEU A 19 8.97 2.35 5.04
CA LEU A 19 9.86 2.70 6.14
C LEU A 19 10.50 1.42 6.72
N GLY A 20 11.17 0.68 5.84
CA GLY A 20 11.82 -0.59 6.16
C GLY A 20 12.90 -0.43 7.22
N SER A 21 13.09 -1.47 8.03
CA SER A 21 13.98 -1.45 9.19
C SER A 21 13.72 -0.33 10.19
N TRP A 22 12.55 0.32 10.18
CA TRP A 22 12.19 1.20 11.28
C TRP A 22 11.81 0.39 12.51
N PHE A 23 10.70 -0.36 12.46
CA PHE A 23 10.22 -1.13 13.60
C PHE A 23 10.58 -2.62 13.50
N VAL A 24 10.37 -3.23 12.33
CA VAL A 24 10.81 -4.62 12.06
C VAL A 24 12.15 -4.57 11.36
N LEU A 25 13.16 -5.20 11.95
CA LEU A 25 14.55 -5.02 11.57
C LEU A 25 14.99 -5.99 10.46
N GLU A 26 15.77 -5.47 9.52
CA GLU A 26 16.51 -6.27 8.55
C GLU A 26 17.97 -5.86 8.55
N ARG A 27 18.82 -6.85 8.81
CA ARG A 27 20.24 -6.61 9.01
C ARG A 27 20.95 -6.00 7.80
N TRP A 28 20.47 -6.30 6.59
CA TRP A 28 21.06 -5.79 5.34
C TRP A 28 20.72 -4.30 5.08
N ILE A 29 19.68 -3.76 5.75
CA ILE A 29 19.30 -2.34 5.70
C ILE A 29 19.97 -1.57 6.84
N THR A 30 19.98 -2.14 8.05
CA THR A 30 20.65 -1.57 9.23
C THR A 30 21.32 -2.65 10.06
N GLU A 31 22.58 -2.43 10.42
CA GLU A 31 23.38 -3.35 11.22
C GLU A 31 23.53 -2.90 12.68
N SER A 32 23.39 -1.61 13.00
CA SER A 32 23.62 -1.12 14.37
C SER A 32 22.77 -1.80 15.45
N PRO A 33 21.46 -2.11 15.25
CA PRO A 33 20.68 -2.82 16.26
C PRO A 33 21.16 -4.25 16.53
N PHE A 34 21.86 -4.87 15.56
CA PHE A 34 22.31 -6.26 15.62
C PHE A 34 23.65 -6.45 16.36
N ARG A 35 24.36 -5.37 16.70
CA ARG A 35 25.71 -5.46 17.28
C ARG A 35 25.78 -6.22 18.61
N GLN A 36 24.70 -6.23 19.39
CA GLN A 36 24.59 -6.96 20.66
C GLN A 36 23.54 -8.09 20.60
N ALA A 37 23.03 -8.41 19.40
CA ALA A 37 22.06 -9.47 19.23
C ALA A 37 22.66 -10.85 19.52
N ALA A 38 21.84 -11.74 20.07
CA ALA A 38 22.21 -13.14 20.22
C ALA A 38 22.32 -13.82 18.84
N PRO A 39 23.20 -14.81 18.64
CA PRO A 39 23.24 -15.58 17.40
C PRO A 39 21.87 -16.21 17.05
N PRO A 40 21.48 -16.24 15.76
CA PRO A 40 22.26 -15.86 14.57
C PRO A 40 22.31 -14.36 14.24
N ALA A 41 21.71 -13.50 15.07
CA ALA A 41 21.69 -12.04 14.88
C ALA A 41 21.15 -11.63 13.50
N GLN A 42 19.98 -12.15 13.13
CA GLN A 42 19.33 -11.85 11.84
C GLN A 42 17.94 -11.24 11.99
N SER A 43 17.32 -11.34 13.17
CA SER A 43 15.91 -10.97 13.39
C SER A 43 15.69 -10.14 14.67
N ASP A 44 14.53 -9.50 14.81
CA ASP A 44 14.11 -8.81 16.03
C ASP A 44 14.16 -9.71 17.27
N TYR A 45 13.78 -10.98 17.12
CA TYR A 45 13.90 -11.98 18.19
C TYR A 45 15.34 -12.17 18.68
N ASP A 46 16.30 -12.13 17.75
CA ASP A 46 17.72 -12.26 18.07
C ASP A 46 18.24 -11.02 18.79
N VAL A 47 17.78 -9.83 18.39
CA VAL A 47 18.07 -8.57 19.10
C VAL A 47 17.49 -8.60 20.50
N ALA A 48 16.24 -9.06 20.66
CA ALA A 48 15.55 -9.14 21.94
C ALA A 48 16.22 -10.10 22.95
N ARG A 49 16.83 -11.18 22.45
CA ARG A 49 17.66 -12.11 23.24
C ARG A 49 19.05 -11.59 23.57
N GLY A 50 19.48 -10.52 22.91
CA GLY A 50 20.76 -9.87 23.13
C GLY A 50 20.83 -9.07 24.43
N SER A 51 22.02 -8.54 24.73
CA SER A 51 22.18 -7.60 25.86
C SER A 51 21.65 -6.22 25.49
N SER A 52 21.09 -5.51 26.47
CA SER A 52 20.62 -4.12 26.31
C SER A 52 19.56 -3.90 25.21
N ALA A 53 18.82 -4.95 24.84
CA ALA A 53 17.88 -4.96 23.72
C ALA A 53 16.89 -3.79 23.74
N LYS A 54 16.24 -3.53 24.89
CA LYS A 54 15.29 -2.42 25.04
C LYS A 54 15.92 -1.08 24.68
N GLN A 55 17.09 -0.79 25.27
CA GLN A 55 17.79 0.48 25.03
C GLN A 55 18.19 0.62 23.55
N ILE A 56 18.72 -0.45 22.95
CA ILE A 56 19.15 -0.45 21.55
C ILE A 56 17.97 -0.19 20.62
N LEU A 57 16.87 -0.91 20.81
CA LEU A 57 15.67 -0.76 19.98
C LEU A 57 15.02 0.60 20.14
N GLU A 58 14.89 1.11 21.37
CA GLU A 58 14.32 2.44 21.60
C GLU A 58 15.17 3.55 20.98
N GLN A 59 16.50 3.48 21.12
CA GLN A 59 17.41 4.42 20.46
C GLN A 59 17.30 4.35 18.93
N HIS A 60 17.21 3.15 18.37
CA HIS A 60 17.02 2.94 16.94
C HIS A 60 15.70 3.54 16.46
N TRP A 61 14.58 3.20 17.10
CA TRP A 61 13.26 3.70 16.72
C TRP A 61 13.17 5.23 16.78
N ASP A 62 13.84 5.86 17.75
CA ASP A 62 13.85 7.32 17.91
C ASP A 62 14.77 8.05 16.92
N ALA A 63 15.80 7.38 16.39
CA ALA A 63 16.79 7.99 15.50
C ALA A 63 16.63 7.57 14.03
N TRP A 64 15.92 6.48 13.73
CA TRP A 64 15.88 5.92 12.38
C TRP A 64 15.15 6.82 11.41
N ILE A 65 13.91 7.24 11.67
CA ILE A 65 13.19 8.19 10.80
C ILE A 65 13.12 9.55 11.49
N THR A 66 13.73 10.57 10.88
CA THR A 66 13.85 11.92 11.46
C THR A 66 12.90 12.93 10.81
N SER A 67 12.85 14.15 11.35
CA SER A 67 12.12 15.27 10.73
C SER A 67 12.57 15.55 9.30
N ASP A 68 13.85 15.36 9.00
CA ASP A 68 14.40 15.61 7.67
C ASP A 68 13.95 14.54 6.67
N ASP A 69 13.73 13.31 7.12
CA ASP A 69 13.13 12.27 6.31
C ASP A 69 11.68 12.61 5.93
N TRP A 70 10.88 13.06 6.90
CA TRP A 70 9.50 13.49 6.65
C TRP A 70 9.41 14.69 5.70
N LYS A 71 10.27 15.69 5.92
CA LYS A 71 10.40 16.85 5.03
C LYS A 71 10.82 16.41 3.62
N TRP A 72 11.82 15.55 3.50
CA TRP A 72 12.28 15.03 2.22
C TRP A 72 11.15 14.31 1.47
N MET A 73 10.40 13.42 2.13
CA MET A 73 9.26 12.74 1.50
C MET A 73 8.20 13.73 0.99
N ASN A 74 7.87 14.74 1.80
CA ASN A 74 6.92 15.77 1.42
C ASN A 74 7.41 16.60 0.21
N GLU A 75 8.67 17.03 0.19
CA GLU A 75 9.24 17.81 -0.93
C GLU A 75 9.28 17.01 -2.25
N ARG A 76 9.27 15.67 -2.18
CA ARG A 76 9.30 14.76 -3.32
C ARG A 76 7.91 14.33 -3.81
N GLY A 77 6.81 14.81 -3.21
CA GLY A 77 5.48 14.41 -3.66
C GLY A 77 5.03 13.03 -3.14
N ILE A 78 5.75 12.42 -2.19
CA ILE A 78 5.40 11.11 -1.62
C ILE A 78 4.19 11.28 -0.71
N ASN A 79 3.04 10.75 -1.12
CA ASN A 79 1.78 10.97 -0.42
C ASN A 79 1.41 9.83 0.54
N SER A 80 2.16 8.73 0.57
CA SER A 80 1.90 7.62 1.48
C SER A 80 3.18 6.94 1.96
N VAL A 81 3.11 6.31 3.13
CA VAL A 81 4.15 5.44 3.65
C VAL A 81 3.56 4.09 4.05
N ARG A 82 4.33 3.02 3.86
CA ARG A 82 4.04 1.71 4.42
C ARG A 82 4.97 1.47 5.59
N ILE A 83 4.41 1.12 6.75
CA ILE A 83 5.14 0.96 8.00
C ILE A 83 5.04 -0.51 8.42
N PRO A 84 6.11 -1.30 8.20
CA PRO A 84 6.25 -2.65 8.73
C PRO A 84 6.24 -2.65 10.26
N ILE A 85 5.35 -3.42 10.88
CA ILE A 85 5.28 -3.65 12.33
C ILE A 85 5.14 -5.15 12.62
N GLY A 86 5.76 -5.63 13.71
CA GLY A 86 5.52 -6.97 14.23
C GLY A 86 4.36 -7.02 15.23
N PHE A 87 3.72 -8.19 15.36
CA PHE A 87 2.67 -8.42 16.36
C PHE A 87 3.14 -8.08 17.78
N TYR A 88 4.43 -8.30 18.06
CA TYR A 88 5.05 -8.07 19.36
C TYR A 88 5.12 -6.59 19.74
N HIS A 89 5.03 -5.65 18.80
CA HIS A 89 4.91 -4.22 19.12
C HIS A 89 3.57 -3.88 19.75
N LEU A 90 2.53 -4.66 19.50
CA LEU A 90 1.19 -4.42 20.03
C LEU A 90 1.07 -4.73 21.52
N CYS A 91 2.10 -5.31 22.15
CA CYS A 91 2.10 -5.51 23.60
C CYS A 91 2.09 -4.20 24.38
N GLY A 92 2.50 -3.08 23.75
CA GLY A 92 2.32 -1.73 24.30
C GLY A 92 0.87 -1.23 24.32
N LEU A 93 -0.05 -1.91 23.62
CA LEU A 93 -1.50 -1.72 23.73
C LEU A 93 -2.12 -2.71 24.72
N ASP A 94 -1.80 -3.99 24.54
CA ASP A 94 -2.32 -5.09 25.35
C ASP A 94 -1.29 -6.22 25.39
N GLN A 95 -0.73 -6.49 26.57
CA GLN A 95 0.31 -7.51 26.76
C GLN A 95 -0.19 -8.91 26.40
N ALA A 96 -1.49 -9.17 26.51
CA ALA A 96 -2.09 -10.46 26.20
C ALA A 96 -1.95 -10.86 24.72
N VAL A 97 -1.58 -9.92 23.84
CA VAL A 97 -1.26 -10.23 22.43
C VAL A 97 -0.07 -11.20 22.32
N LEU A 98 0.81 -11.23 23.32
CA LEU A 98 1.98 -12.10 23.36
C LEU A 98 1.73 -13.46 24.03
N ASP A 99 0.57 -13.67 24.65
CA ASP A 99 0.28 -14.89 25.40
C ASP A 99 0.42 -16.14 24.52
N GLY A 100 1.26 -17.08 24.96
CA GLY A 100 1.54 -18.33 24.26
C GLY A 100 2.41 -18.19 23.01
N THR A 101 3.08 -17.05 22.82
CA THR A 101 4.00 -16.82 21.70
C THR A 101 5.45 -16.85 22.15
N ASP A 102 6.38 -17.08 21.21
CA ASP A 102 7.82 -17.03 21.47
C ASP A 102 8.27 -15.67 22.04
N PHE A 103 7.52 -14.59 21.77
CA PHE A 103 7.85 -13.22 22.18
C PHE A 103 7.34 -12.85 23.57
N GLN A 104 6.58 -13.72 24.25
CA GLN A 104 6.03 -13.44 25.59
C GLN A 104 7.07 -12.93 26.61
N PRO A 105 8.30 -13.48 26.69
CA PRO A 105 9.33 -12.98 27.61
C PRO A 105 9.84 -11.56 27.29
N PHE A 106 9.56 -11.03 26.10
CA PHE A 106 10.13 -9.78 25.59
C PHE A 106 9.13 -8.62 25.55
N CYS A 107 7.99 -8.72 26.24
CA CYS A 107 7.03 -7.62 26.35
C CYS A 107 7.71 -6.31 26.76
N GLY A 108 8.52 -6.33 27.83
CA GLY A 108 9.24 -5.15 28.31
C GLY A 108 10.25 -4.56 27.31
N THR A 109 10.69 -5.35 26.33
CA THR A 109 11.59 -4.92 25.25
C THR A 109 10.84 -4.19 24.14
N PHE A 110 9.64 -4.65 23.79
CA PHE A 110 8.89 -4.16 22.62
C PHE A 110 7.72 -3.20 22.94
N GLU A 111 7.26 -3.14 24.18
CA GLU A 111 6.11 -2.31 24.59
C GLU A 111 6.26 -0.82 24.22
N GLY A 112 7.50 -0.32 24.21
CA GLY A 112 7.82 1.06 23.85
C GLY A 112 7.64 1.40 22.36
N ALA A 113 7.53 0.40 21.49
CA ALA A 113 7.37 0.60 20.05
C ALA A 113 6.02 1.21 19.70
N TRP A 114 4.93 0.78 20.36
CA TRP A 114 3.58 1.21 19.98
C TRP A 114 3.39 2.73 20.05
N ARG A 115 3.89 3.37 21.12
CA ARG A 115 3.83 4.82 21.25
C ARG A 115 4.53 5.53 20.09
N ARG A 116 5.63 4.98 19.60
CA ARG A 116 6.42 5.52 18.48
C ARG A 116 5.72 5.28 17.14
N ILE A 117 5.08 4.13 16.96
CA ILE A 117 4.22 3.84 15.79
C ILE A 117 3.05 4.83 15.75
N ALA A 118 2.36 5.06 16.89
CA ALA A 118 1.27 6.03 16.99
C ALA A 118 1.76 7.46 16.68
N GLN A 119 2.94 7.83 17.19
CA GLN A 119 3.57 9.11 16.88
C GLN A 119 3.91 9.23 15.38
N ALA A 120 4.40 8.16 14.74
CA ALA A 120 4.67 8.13 13.31
C ALA A 120 3.42 8.39 12.47
N ILE A 121 2.28 7.78 12.84
CA ILE A 121 0.99 8.00 12.18
C ILE A 121 0.57 9.46 12.31
N PHE A 122 0.73 10.05 13.50
CA PHE A 122 0.42 11.46 13.73
C PHE A 122 1.33 12.38 12.91
N THR A 123 2.65 12.15 12.94
CA THR A 123 3.63 12.93 12.17
C THR A 123 3.35 12.85 10.67
N ALA A 124 3.06 11.65 10.14
CA ALA A 124 2.67 11.48 8.74
C ALA A 124 1.47 12.37 8.38
N ARG A 125 0.46 12.45 9.25
CA ARG A 125 -0.70 13.34 9.06
C ARG A 125 -0.31 14.81 8.96
N GLN A 126 0.63 15.27 9.80
CA GLN A 126 1.11 16.66 9.76
C GLN A 126 1.77 17.02 8.41
N HIS A 127 2.31 16.02 7.72
CA HIS A 127 2.86 16.16 6.37
C HIS A 127 1.86 15.83 5.25
N GLY A 128 0.60 15.56 5.60
CA GLY A 128 -0.45 15.14 4.67
C GLY A 128 -0.20 13.77 4.01
N ILE A 129 0.55 12.91 4.69
CA ILE A 129 0.98 11.58 4.25
C ILE A 129 0.07 10.51 4.87
N GLY A 130 -0.42 9.61 4.01
CA GLY A 130 -1.20 8.45 4.40
C GLY A 130 -0.32 7.31 4.93
N VAL A 131 -0.84 6.47 5.82
CA VAL A 131 -0.10 5.36 6.42
C VAL A 131 -0.81 4.04 6.16
N LEU A 132 -0.12 3.12 5.50
CA LEU A 132 -0.46 1.70 5.46
C LEU A 132 0.32 1.02 6.59
N LEU A 133 -0.40 0.46 7.57
CA LEU A 133 0.21 -0.35 8.61
C LEU A 133 0.29 -1.80 8.12
N ASP A 134 1.47 -2.38 8.16
CA ASP A 134 1.70 -3.74 7.68
C ASP A 134 2.12 -4.66 8.82
N LEU A 135 1.37 -5.75 9.03
CA LEU A 135 1.79 -6.79 9.96
C LEU A 135 2.89 -7.65 9.32
N HIS A 136 4.11 -7.14 9.40
CA HIS A 136 5.28 -7.70 8.73
C HIS A 136 5.82 -8.96 9.42
N ALA A 137 5.58 -9.10 10.73
CA ALA A 137 5.97 -10.26 11.51
C ALA A 137 4.76 -10.80 12.28
N ALA A 138 4.35 -12.03 11.97
CA ALA A 138 3.25 -12.74 12.64
C ALA A 138 3.77 -13.80 13.64
N PRO A 139 2.98 -14.15 14.67
CA PRO A 139 3.25 -15.30 15.53
C PRO A 139 3.61 -16.55 14.73
N GLY A 140 4.71 -17.22 15.12
CA GLY A 140 5.19 -18.43 14.46
C GLY A 140 5.85 -18.22 13.11
N LYS A 141 6.06 -16.98 12.65
CA LYS A 141 6.65 -16.58 11.35
C LYS A 141 5.99 -17.16 10.10
N GLN A 142 5.54 -16.30 9.22
CA GLN A 142 4.74 -16.67 8.06
C GLN A 142 5.56 -17.08 6.82
N ASN A 143 6.86 -16.82 6.80
CA ASN A 143 7.75 -17.13 5.67
C ASN A 143 9.16 -17.52 6.15
N GLY A 144 10.04 -17.88 5.20
CA GLY A 144 11.39 -18.37 5.53
C GLY A 144 12.32 -17.30 6.10
N ASP A 145 12.08 -16.04 5.75
CA ASP A 145 13.03 -14.95 5.92
C ASP A 145 13.01 -14.34 7.33
N ALA A 146 14.14 -13.76 7.73
CA ALA A 146 14.33 -13.23 9.08
C ALA A 146 13.46 -12.00 9.39
N HIS A 147 13.03 -11.28 8.35
CA HIS A 147 12.12 -10.13 8.45
C HIS A 147 10.70 -10.48 8.96
N SER A 148 10.36 -11.78 9.04
CA SER A 148 9.16 -12.24 9.74
C SER A 148 9.30 -12.23 11.27
N GLY A 149 10.33 -11.55 11.78
CA GLY A 149 10.58 -11.29 13.20
C GLY A 149 11.44 -12.34 13.90
N GLN A 150 11.58 -13.54 13.35
CA GLN A 150 12.43 -14.60 13.92
C GLN A 150 13.05 -15.54 12.87
N THR A 151 14.16 -16.19 13.24
CA THR A 151 14.78 -17.25 12.43
C THR A 151 14.16 -18.62 12.70
N GLY A 152 14.45 -19.62 11.87
CA GLY A 152 13.90 -20.98 12.01
C GLY A 152 12.71 -21.28 11.10
N SER A 153 11.98 -22.36 11.41
CA SER A 153 10.90 -22.91 10.58
C SER A 153 9.60 -22.09 10.63
N VAL A 154 8.85 -22.11 9.53
CA VAL A 154 7.51 -21.54 9.42
C VAL A 154 6.52 -22.34 10.27
N ARG A 155 5.96 -21.71 11.32
CA ARG A 155 4.93 -22.25 12.22
C ARG A 155 3.64 -21.44 12.21
N PHE A 156 3.56 -20.39 11.41
CA PHE A 156 2.37 -19.52 11.29
C PHE A 156 1.06 -20.30 11.09
N TYR A 157 1.10 -21.39 10.33
CA TYR A 157 -0.08 -22.23 10.03
C TYR A 157 -0.50 -23.19 11.15
N GLU A 158 0.10 -23.11 12.33
CA GLU A 158 -0.39 -23.80 13.53
C GLU A 158 -1.59 -23.04 14.12
N GLU A 159 -2.59 -23.75 14.65
CA GLU A 159 -3.87 -23.14 15.05
C GLU A 159 -3.71 -21.99 16.06
N HIS A 160 -2.80 -22.16 17.02
CA HIS A 160 -2.54 -21.14 18.04
C HIS A 160 -1.90 -19.88 17.44
N ASN A 161 -1.05 -20.01 16.42
CA ASN A 161 -0.40 -18.88 15.74
C ASN A 161 -1.38 -18.12 14.84
N LEU A 162 -2.23 -18.84 14.09
CA LEU A 162 -3.32 -18.23 13.33
C LEU A 162 -4.29 -17.45 14.24
N SER A 163 -4.62 -18.03 15.39
CA SER A 163 -5.48 -17.40 16.40
C SER A 163 -4.81 -16.19 17.06
N ALA A 164 -3.53 -16.27 17.40
CA ALA A 164 -2.76 -15.16 17.95
C ALA A 164 -2.63 -14.00 16.96
N THR A 165 -2.40 -14.32 15.68
CA THR A 165 -2.36 -13.31 14.60
C THR A 165 -3.72 -12.61 14.46
N LEU A 166 -4.82 -13.35 14.50
CA LEU A 166 -6.16 -12.74 14.47
C LEU A 166 -6.39 -11.83 15.69
N ARG A 167 -5.95 -12.21 16.90
CA ARG A 167 -6.04 -11.35 18.09
C ARG A 167 -5.25 -10.05 17.89
N ALA A 168 -4.02 -10.15 17.41
CA ALA A 168 -3.17 -9.00 17.09
C ALA A 168 -3.84 -8.06 16.08
N LEU A 169 -4.38 -8.60 14.98
CA LEU A 169 -5.07 -7.80 13.96
C LEU A 169 -6.33 -7.15 14.50
N ARG A 170 -7.14 -7.85 15.32
CA ARG A 170 -8.34 -7.28 15.95
C ARG A 170 -7.99 -6.09 16.86
N LEU A 171 -6.90 -6.21 17.62
CA LEU A 171 -6.38 -5.14 18.47
C LEU A 171 -5.87 -3.95 17.63
N LEU A 172 -5.12 -4.23 16.57
CA LEU A 172 -4.60 -3.19 15.68
C LEU A 172 -5.74 -2.39 15.02
N VAL A 173 -6.69 -3.08 14.37
CA VAL A 173 -7.78 -2.39 13.66
C VAL A 173 -8.71 -1.65 14.61
N SER A 174 -8.92 -2.13 15.84
CA SER A 174 -9.79 -1.45 16.80
C SER A 174 -9.22 -0.08 17.20
N TYR A 175 -7.89 0.05 17.23
CA TYR A 175 -7.21 1.30 17.55
C TYR A 175 -7.13 2.27 16.36
N VAL A 176 -6.88 1.76 15.15
CA VAL A 176 -6.52 2.63 14.00
C VAL A 176 -7.67 2.93 13.05
N LYS A 177 -8.83 2.25 13.16
CA LYS A 177 -9.96 2.37 12.22
C LYS A 177 -10.50 3.80 12.02
N ASP A 178 -10.40 4.64 13.04
CA ASP A 178 -10.95 6.00 13.04
C ASP A 178 -9.88 7.07 12.82
N ILE A 179 -8.61 6.68 12.61
CA ILE A 179 -7.53 7.62 12.34
C ILE A 179 -7.58 8.04 10.85
N PRO A 180 -7.75 9.34 10.53
CA PRO A 180 -8.04 9.78 9.16
C PRO A 180 -7.01 9.40 8.10
N ASN A 181 -5.72 9.54 8.40
CA ASN A 181 -4.65 9.28 7.45
C ASN A 181 -4.20 7.82 7.42
N VAL A 182 -4.85 6.90 8.15
CA VAL A 182 -4.58 5.47 8.00
C VAL A 182 -5.33 4.97 6.77
N VAL A 183 -4.56 4.65 5.72
CA VAL A 183 -5.08 4.22 4.41
C VAL A 183 -5.39 2.72 4.37
N GLY A 184 -4.93 1.97 5.38
CA GLY A 184 -5.37 0.61 5.64
C GLY A 184 -4.47 -0.16 6.58
N VAL A 185 -4.80 -1.44 6.73
CA VAL A 185 -4.02 -2.43 7.47
C VAL A 185 -3.79 -3.66 6.59
N GLN A 186 -2.54 -4.05 6.41
CA GLN A 186 -2.16 -5.30 5.75
C GLN A 186 -2.09 -6.44 6.76
N LEU A 187 -2.78 -7.54 6.45
CA LEU A 187 -3.05 -8.59 7.42
C LEU A 187 -1.81 -9.39 7.77
N VAL A 188 -0.96 -9.67 6.79
CA VAL A 188 0.33 -10.32 6.97
C VAL A 188 1.18 -10.11 5.71
N ASN A 189 2.46 -9.78 5.90
CA ASN A 189 3.44 -9.63 4.83
C ASN A 189 3.93 -10.99 4.29
N GLU A 190 4.03 -11.14 2.97
CA GLU A 190 4.71 -12.26 2.29
C GLU A 190 4.52 -13.66 2.89
N PRO A 191 3.30 -14.10 3.26
CA PRO A 191 3.15 -15.45 3.81
C PRO A 191 3.51 -16.50 2.76
N GLN A 192 4.13 -17.59 3.19
CA GLN A 192 4.34 -18.76 2.34
C GLN A 192 2.99 -19.32 1.88
N ASN A 193 2.76 -19.47 0.57
CA ASN A 193 1.47 -19.97 0.11
C ASN A 193 1.18 -21.38 0.68
N HIS A 194 0.02 -21.54 1.32
CA HIS A 194 -0.38 -22.75 2.04
C HIS A 194 -1.89 -22.94 1.94
N ALA A 195 -2.36 -24.19 1.93
CA ALA A 195 -3.78 -24.53 1.86
C ALA A 195 -4.66 -23.93 3.00
N ARG A 196 -4.04 -23.43 4.08
CA ARG A 196 -4.73 -22.83 5.22
C ARG A 196 -4.86 -21.31 5.08
N LEU A 197 -4.11 -20.69 4.17
CA LEU A 197 -4.07 -19.24 4.01
C LEU A 197 -5.38 -18.67 3.42
N PRO A 198 -5.95 -19.19 2.31
CA PRO A 198 -7.22 -18.68 1.79
C PRO A 198 -8.41 -18.75 2.79
N PRO A 199 -8.66 -19.87 3.50
CA PRO A 199 -9.71 -19.91 4.50
C PRO A 199 -9.41 -19.01 5.71
N TRP A 200 -8.13 -18.88 6.12
CA TRP A 200 -7.74 -17.96 7.19
C TRP A 200 -7.92 -16.49 6.81
N TYR A 201 -7.55 -16.08 5.59
CA TYR A 201 -7.86 -14.73 5.10
C TYR A 201 -9.36 -14.47 5.09
N SER A 202 -10.15 -15.43 4.60
CA SER A 202 -11.61 -15.30 4.54
C SER A 202 -12.24 -15.08 5.92
N SER A 203 -11.85 -15.89 6.92
CA SER A 203 -12.37 -15.79 8.28
C SER A 203 -11.87 -14.54 9.00
N THR A 204 -10.59 -14.20 8.80
CA THR A 204 -9.96 -13.01 9.41
C THR A 204 -10.58 -11.73 8.86
N LEU A 205 -10.73 -11.60 7.54
CA LEU A 205 -11.40 -10.45 6.92
C LEU A 205 -12.82 -10.28 7.45
N GLY A 206 -13.61 -11.37 7.55
CA GLY A 206 -14.95 -11.32 8.12
C GLY A 206 -14.96 -10.86 9.59
N SER A 207 -14.03 -11.37 10.39
CA SER A 207 -13.85 -10.98 11.80
C SER A 207 -13.49 -9.50 11.96
N LEU A 208 -12.54 -9.00 11.16
CA LEU A 208 -12.11 -7.60 11.20
C LEU A 208 -13.20 -6.64 10.69
N ARG A 209 -13.99 -7.04 9.68
CA ARG A 209 -15.09 -6.23 9.15
C ARG A 209 -16.18 -5.95 10.19
N SER A 210 -16.38 -6.85 11.16
CA SER A 210 -17.28 -6.60 12.30
C SER A 210 -16.81 -5.45 13.22
N ILE A 211 -15.51 -5.14 13.20
CA ILE A 211 -14.90 -4.06 14.00
C ILE A 211 -14.75 -2.78 13.18
N THR A 212 -14.39 -2.93 11.89
CA THR A 212 -14.12 -1.84 10.97
C THR A 212 -14.80 -2.06 9.61
N PRO A 213 -15.99 -1.47 9.40
CA PRO A 213 -16.70 -1.62 8.12
C PRO A 213 -16.01 -0.87 6.97
N ASN A 214 -15.30 0.23 7.27
CA ASN A 214 -14.85 1.20 6.25
C ASN A 214 -13.32 1.31 6.11
N LEU A 215 -12.51 0.69 6.98
CA LEU A 215 -11.05 0.72 6.83
C LEU A 215 -10.63 -0.28 5.73
N PRO A 216 -9.86 0.13 4.72
CA PRO A 216 -9.33 -0.80 3.73
C PRO A 216 -8.45 -1.86 4.41
N LEU A 217 -8.65 -3.13 4.06
CA LEU A 217 -7.83 -4.24 4.53
C LEU A 217 -7.06 -4.79 3.34
N TYR A 218 -5.76 -4.97 3.52
CA TYR A 218 -4.84 -5.43 2.50
C TYR A 218 -4.46 -6.90 2.77
N ILE A 219 -4.40 -7.70 1.72
CA ILE A 219 -3.85 -9.07 1.75
C ILE A 219 -2.66 -9.13 0.81
N HIS A 220 -1.55 -9.71 1.27
CA HIS A 220 -0.46 -10.06 0.36
C HIS A 220 -0.90 -11.21 -0.54
N ASP A 221 -0.38 -11.26 -1.75
CA ASP A 221 -0.75 -12.26 -2.75
C ASP A 221 -0.10 -13.64 -2.58
N ALA A 222 0.74 -13.81 -1.56
CA ALA A 222 1.53 -15.01 -1.31
C ALA A 222 2.25 -15.56 -2.56
N TRP A 223 2.69 -14.66 -3.45
CA TRP A 223 3.32 -14.98 -4.73
C TRP A 223 2.41 -15.68 -5.75
N ASP A 224 1.07 -15.61 -5.56
CA ASP A 224 0.02 -16.06 -6.49
C ASP A 224 -1.06 -14.98 -6.66
N THR A 225 -0.71 -13.93 -7.40
CA THR A 225 -1.56 -12.74 -7.59
C THR A 225 -2.96 -13.05 -8.10
N HIS A 226 -3.12 -14.01 -9.03
CA HIS A 226 -4.45 -14.32 -9.55
C HIS A 226 -5.35 -15.01 -8.53
N GLN A 227 -4.82 -15.94 -7.74
CA GLN A 227 -5.58 -16.61 -6.69
C GLN A 227 -6.13 -15.60 -5.68
N TYR A 228 -5.28 -14.70 -5.20
CA TYR A 228 -5.69 -13.75 -4.15
C TYR A 228 -6.45 -12.55 -4.71
N ALA A 229 -6.26 -12.19 -5.98
CA ALA A 229 -7.15 -11.27 -6.69
C ALA A 229 -8.58 -11.79 -6.79
N GLU A 230 -8.76 -13.07 -7.12
CA GLU A 230 -10.08 -13.70 -7.12
C GLU A 230 -10.68 -13.77 -5.72
N LEU A 231 -9.87 -14.09 -4.70
CA LEU A 231 -10.30 -14.09 -3.31
C LEU A 231 -10.79 -12.70 -2.86
N ALA A 232 -10.07 -11.63 -3.20
CA ALA A 232 -10.45 -10.25 -2.89
C ALA A 232 -11.69 -9.81 -3.68
N GLY A 233 -11.73 -10.07 -4.98
CA GLY A 233 -12.84 -9.68 -5.87
C GLY A 233 -14.17 -10.37 -5.56
N SER A 234 -14.14 -11.57 -4.98
CA SER A 234 -15.34 -12.28 -4.52
C SER A 234 -15.99 -11.66 -3.28
N ARG A 235 -15.35 -10.69 -2.60
CA ARG A 235 -15.87 -10.04 -1.40
C ARG A 235 -16.80 -8.88 -1.74
N ASN A 236 -17.91 -8.76 -1.03
CA ASN A 236 -18.83 -7.62 -1.17
C ASN A 236 -18.35 -6.35 -0.44
N TYR A 237 -17.22 -6.41 0.25
CA TYR A 237 -16.54 -5.28 0.89
C TYR A 237 -15.15 -5.07 0.29
N TRP A 238 -14.57 -3.91 0.56
CA TRP A 238 -13.29 -3.49 -0.01
C TRP A 238 -12.12 -4.29 0.57
N VAL A 239 -11.40 -5.03 -0.28
CA VAL A 239 -10.16 -5.74 0.04
C VAL A 239 -9.15 -5.41 -1.04
N ILE A 240 -7.94 -5.04 -0.65
CA ILE A 240 -6.87 -4.67 -1.57
C ILE A 240 -5.83 -5.77 -1.61
N VAL A 241 -5.43 -6.17 -2.81
CA VAL A 241 -4.34 -7.11 -3.03
C VAL A 241 -3.04 -6.33 -3.12
N ASP A 242 -2.09 -6.76 -2.30
CA ASP A 242 -0.72 -6.31 -2.34
C ASP A 242 0.15 -7.33 -3.08
N HIS A 243 0.81 -6.85 -4.15
CA HIS A 243 1.77 -7.60 -4.94
C HIS A 243 3.17 -7.03 -4.75
N HIS A 244 4.15 -7.90 -4.54
CA HIS A 244 5.56 -7.51 -4.51
C HIS A 244 6.23 -7.86 -5.85
N LEU A 245 6.90 -6.88 -6.47
CA LEU A 245 7.57 -7.07 -7.75
C LEU A 245 9.07 -6.78 -7.64
N TYR A 246 9.86 -7.84 -7.78
CA TYR A 246 11.31 -7.80 -7.85
C TYR A 246 11.84 -8.50 -9.10
N ARG A 247 12.99 -8.04 -9.61
CA ARG A 247 13.71 -8.61 -10.77
C ARG A 247 15.19 -8.87 -10.44
N CYS A 248 15.44 -9.42 -9.26
CA CYS A 248 16.81 -9.65 -8.79
C CYS A 248 17.04 -10.98 -8.05
N PHE A 249 16.00 -11.79 -7.81
CA PHE A 249 16.06 -12.94 -6.92
C PHE A 249 15.99 -14.31 -7.62
N THR A 250 15.70 -14.33 -8.92
CA THR A 250 15.62 -15.59 -9.69
C THR A 250 16.83 -15.76 -10.60
N SER A 251 17.11 -17.01 -11.01
CA SER A 251 18.12 -17.29 -12.04
C SER A 251 17.80 -16.58 -13.35
N ASP A 252 16.52 -16.54 -13.72
CA ASP A 252 16.04 -15.92 -14.95
C ASP A 252 16.27 -14.41 -14.98
N ASP A 253 16.26 -13.75 -13.83
CA ASP A 253 16.58 -12.32 -13.73
C ASP A 253 18.03 -12.05 -14.16
N SER A 254 18.96 -12.92 -13.79
CA SER A 254 20.40 -12.76 -14.11
C SER A 254 20.70 -12.80 -15.61
N HIS A 255 19.76 -13.29 -16.42
CA HIS A 255 19.87 -13.41 -17.88
C HIS A 255 19.17 -12.28 -18.64
N LYS A 256 18.60 -11.28 -17.95
CA LYS A 256 17.90 -10.14 -18.56
C LYS A 256 18.52 -8.83 -18.10
N SER A 257 18.84 -7.97 -19.05
CA SER A 257 19.24 -6.59 -18.81
C SER A 257 18.07 -5.73 -18.29
N GLY A 258 18.40 -4.54 -17.77
CA GLY A 258 17.39 -3.53 -17.42
C GLY A 258 16.46 -3.16 -18.58
N ASP A 259 16.99 -3.08 -19.82
CA ASP A 259 16.17 -2.83 -21.02
C ASP A 259 15.22 -4.00 -21.32
N GLU A 260 15.66 -5.24 -21.15
CA GLU A 260 14.82 -6.43 -21.38
C GLU A 260 13.71 -6.55 -20.32
N HIS A 261 14.03 -6.28 -19.05
CA HIS A 261 13.01 -6.17 -18.01
C HIS A 261 12.02 -5.03 -18.31
N ALA A 262 12.51 -3.86 -18.74
CA ALA A 262 11.64 -2.74 -19.11
C ALA A 262 10.74 -3.08 -20.31
N LYS A 263 11.29 -3.74 -21.33
CA LYS A 263 10.55 -4.22 -22.50
C LYS A 263 9.47 -5.22 -22.09
N SER A 264 9.81 -6.15 -21.21
CA SER A 264 8.91 -7.15 -20.65
C SER A 264 7.70 -6.50 -19.97
N LEU A 265 7.92 -5.47 -19.12
CA LEU A 265 6.83 -4.76 -18.44
C LEU A 265 5.95 -3.91 -19.37
N ARG A 266 6.51 -3.49 -20.52
CA ARG A 266 5.78 -2.76 -21.57
C ARG A 266 5.14 -3.70 -22.61
N ASP A 267 5.42 -5.00 -22.53
CA ASP A 267 4.86 -5.97 -23.45
C ASP A 267 3.35 -6.09 -23.22
N PRO A 268 2.53 -5.98 -24.28
CA PRO A 268 1.08 -6.08 -24.14
C PRO A 268 0.62 -7.35 -23.42
N ASN A 269 1.31 -8.49 -23.56
CA ASN A 269 0.89 -9.73 -22.91
C ASN A 269 1.15 -9.71 -21.40
N GLN A 270 2.27 -9.13 -20.95
CA GLN A 270 2.51 -8.98 -19.51
C GLN A 270 1.62 -7.90 -18.90
N MET A 271 1.34 -6.84 -19.65
CA MET A 271 0.32 -5.87 -19.27
C MET A 271 -1.05 -6.55 -19.14
N THR A 272 -1.38 -7.51 -20.01
CA THR A 272 -2.61 -8.31 -19.91
C THR A 272 -2.64 -9.10 -18.61
N TRP A 273 -1.56 -9.80 -18.22
CA TRP A 273 -1.51 -10.53 -16.94
C TRP A 273 -1.81 -9.63 -15.73
N PHE A 274 -1.15 -8.46 -15.67
CA PHE A 274 -1.38 -7.47 -14.61
C PHE A 274 -2.81 -6.92 -14.65
N SER A 275 -3.32 -6.63 -15.84
CA SER A 275 -4.69 -6.13 -16.03
C SER A 275 -5.73 -7.17 -15.65
N GLU A 276 -5.50 -8.45 -15.95
CA GLU A 276 -6.38 -9.55 -15.56
C GLU A 276 -6.42 -9.72 -14.04
N ALA A 277 -5.27 -9.65 -13.37
CA ALA A 277 -5.21 -9.68 -11.91
C ALA A 277 -5.95 -8.48 -11.30
N ALA A 278 -5.69 -7.27 -11.79
CA ALA A 278 -6.41 -6.06 -11.36
C ALA A 278 -7.92 -6.19 -11.59
N ASN A 279 -8.36 -6.67 -12.75
CA ASN A 279 -9.76 -6.87 -13.06
C ASN A 279 -10.41 -7.88 -12.11
N LYS A 280 -9.73 -9.00 -11.80
CA LYS A 280 -10.23 -10.01 -10.85
C LYS A 280 -10.49 -9.43 -9.46
N CYS A 281 -9.68 -8.49 -8.99
CA CYS A 281 -9.90 -7.80 -7.71
C CYS A 281 -10.63 -6.45 -7.84
N ARG A 282 -11.27 -6.15 -8.98
CA ARG A 282 -12.01 -4.91 -9.24
C ARG A 282 -11.17 -3.64 -9.13
N GLY A 283 -9.95 -3.67 -9.65
CA GLY A 283 -8.98 -2.56 -9.59
C GLY A 283 -8.34 -2.38 -8.21
N ASN A 284 -8.63 -3.23 -7.22
CA ASN A 284 -8.05 -3.18 -5.89
C ASN A 284 -6.68 -3.90 -5.85
N LEU A 285 -5.77 -3.50 -6.73
CA LEU A 285 -4.40 -4.02 -6.79
C LEU A 285 -3.41 -2.89 -6.53
N VAL A 286 -2.43 -3.14 -5.67
CA VAL A 286 -1.28 -2.25 -5.44
C VAL A 286 0.02 -3.03 -5.58
N VAL A 287 1.12 -2.29 -5.80
CA VAL A 287 2.48 -2.85 -5.70
C VAL A 287 3.16 -2.28 -4.46
N ALA A 288 2.95 -2.88 -3.28
CA ALA A 288 3.46 -2.29 -2.03
C ALA A 288 4.93 -2.58 -1.75
N GLU A 289 5.58 -3.41 -2.57
CA GLU A 289 7.03 -3.45 -2.63
C GLU A 289 7.55 -3.62 -4.07
N PHE A 290 8.46 -2.73 -4.45
CA PHE A 290 9.31 -2.84 -5.63
C PHE A 290 10.58 -2.03 -5.39
N SER A 291 11.62 -2.24 -6.19
CA SER A 291 12.87 -1.47 -6.07
C SER A 291 13.47 -1.13 -7.42
N ALA A 292 14.58 -0.38 -7.38
CA ALA A 292 15.42 -0.13 -8.54
C ALA A 292 16.51 -1.20 -8.72
N ALA A 293 16.54 -2.21 -7.83
CA ALA A 293 17.53 -3.26 -7.89
C ALA A 293 17.27 -4.18 -9.09
N LEU A 294 18.36 -4.52 -9.76
CA LEU A 294 18.43 -5.57 -10.76
C LEU A 294 19.41 -6.62 -10.26
N ASN A 295 19.29 -7.85 -10.75
CA ASN A 295 20.30 -8.87 -10.47
C ASN A 295 21.69 -8.35 -10.91
N PRO A 296 22.79 -8.65 -10.19
CA PRO A 296 24.13 -8.25 -10.63
C PRO A 296 24.46 -8.69 -12.06
N GLY A 297 23.97 -9.86 -12.51
CA GLY A 297 24.12 -10.33 -13.88
C GLY A 297 23.40 -9.50 -14.95
N SER A 298 22.34 -8.77 -14.55
CA SER A 298 21.59 -7.85 -15.41
C SER A 298 22.34 -6.54 -15.69
N LEU A 299 23.35 -6.23 -14.88
CA LEU A 299 24.09 -4.98 -14.88
C LEU A 299 25.42 -5.17 -15.61
N HIS A 300 25.66 -4.33 -16.61
CA HIS A 300 26.87 -4.36 -17.41
C HIS A 300 27.31 -2.94 -17.74
N GLY A 301 28.54 -2.82 -18.27
CA GLY A 301 29.14 -1.52 -18.53
C GLY A 301 29.59 -0.79 -17.25
N ASP A 302 29.90 0.49 -17.43
CA ASP A 302 30.31 1.36 -16.33
C ASP A 302 29.12 1.75 -15.43
N VAL A 303 29.40 2.46 -14.34
CA VAL A 303 28.39 2.89 -13.37
C VAL A 303 27.26 3.72 -14.01
N GLY A 304 27.59 4.57 -15.00
CA GLY A 304 26.60 5.39 -15.69
C GLY A 304 25.64 4.55 -16.52
N GLU A 305 26.14 3.51 -17.19
CA GLU A 305 25.31 2.57 -17.94
C GLU A 305 24.43 1.72 -17.00
N GLN A 306 24.98 1.26 -15.88
CA GLN A 306 24.20 0.53 -14.88
C GLN A 306 23.07 1.39 -14.31
N ASP A 307 23.31 2.68 -14.08
CA ASP A 307 22.28 3.63 -13.65
C ASP A 307 21.24 3.89 -14.76
N ARG A 308 21.66 3.93 -16.03
CA ARG A 308 20.72 3.98 -17.17
C ARG A 308 19.82 2.75 -17.21
N LEU A 309 20.38 1.54 -17.02
CA LEU A 309 19.63 0.27 -16.98
C LEU A 309 18.60 0.25 -15.84
N ARG A 310 18.97 0.74 -14.66
CA ARG A 310 18.01 0.89 -13.55
C ARG A 310 16.93 1.92 -13.86
N ARG A 311 17.29 3.05 -14.47
CA ARG A 311 16.35 4.13 -14.83
C ARG A 311 15.31 3.68 -15.85
N VAL A 312 15.72 2.97 -16.90
CA VAL A 312 14.76 2.47 -17.91
C VAL A 312 13.81 1.43 -17.33
N PHE A 313 14.32 0.56 -16.45
CA PHE A 313 13.53 -0.45 -15.73
C PHE A 313 12.52 0.19 -14.78
N THR A 314 12.96 1.06 -13.88
CA THR A 314 12.09 1.76 -12.93
C THR A 314 11.06 2.64 -13.61
N ARG A 315 11.39 3.27 -14.73
CA ARG A 315 10.39 4.01 -15.52
C ARG A 315 9.28 3.10 -16.03
N ALA A 316 9.63 1.93 -16.56
CA ALA A 316 8.62 0.95 -17.01
C ALA A 316 7.76 0.42 -15.85
N GLN A 317 8.34 0.19 -14.68
CA GLN A 317 7.61 -0.17 -13.46
C GLN A 317 6.57 0.92 -13.10
N LEU A 318 7.00 2.17 -12.97
CA LEU A 318 6.10 3.28 -12.61
C LEU A 318 5.01 3.52 -13.66
N ASP A 319 5.33 3.44 -14.96
CA ASP A 319 4.33 3.59 -16.03
C ASP A 319 3.25 2.49 -15.95
N LEU A 320 3.62 1.26 -15.58
CA LEU A 320 2.69 0.15 -15.37
C LEU A 320 1.81 0.40 -14.13
N TYR A 321 2.41 0.74 -12.99
CA TYR A 321 1.70 0.88 -11.72
C TYR A 321 0.76 2.09 -11.75
N GLU A 322 1.18 3.21 -12.32
CA GLU A 322 0.32 4.40 -12.47
C GLU A 322 -0.89 4.12 -13.36
N ARG A 323 -0.78 3.20 -14.32
CA ARG A 323 -1.87 2.82 -15.22
C ARG A 323 -2.85 1.83 -14.61
N ILE A 324 -2.37 0.81 -13.90
CA ILE A 324 -3.17 -0.35 -13.52
C ILE A 324 -3.52 -0.36 -12.02
N CYS A 325 -2.64 0.15 -11.17
CA CYS A 325 -2.72 -0.03 -9.73
C CYS A 325 -3.34 1.18 -9.03
N GLY A 326 -3.98 0.91 -7.89
CA GLY A 326 -4.43 1.94 -6.95
C GLY A 326 -3.28 2.62 -6.18
N GLY A 327 -2.07 2.08 -6.31
CA GLY A 327 -0.87 2.69 -5.77
C GLY A 327 0.35 1.77 -5.75
N TRP A 328 1.46 2.31 -5.26
CA TRP A 328 2.73 1.62 -5.14
C TRP A 328 3.59 2.18 -4.00
N TRP A 329 4.50 1.35 -3.46
CA TRP A 329 5.47 1.76 -2.45
C TRP A 329 6.86 1.21 -2.76
N PHE A 330 7.85 2.10 -2.89
CA PHE A 330 9.24 1.71 -3.11
C PHE A 330 9.83 1.07 -1.84
N TRP A 331 10.54 -0.05 -1.98
CA TRP A 331 11.32 -0.67 -0.92
C TRP A 331 12.81 -0.33 -1.10
N THR A 332 13.41 0.52 -0.26
CA THR A 332 12.91 1.24 0.93
C THR A 332 13.38 2.71 0.93
N LEU A 333 12.95 3.53 1.88
CA LEU A 333 13.34 4.95 1.96
C LEU A 333 14.85 5.13 2.06
N LYS A 334 15.50 4.39 2.98
CA LYS A 334 16.94 4.50 3.22
C LYS A 334 17.54 3.26 3.86
N LYS A 335 18.87 3.19 3.80
CA LYS A 335 19.74 2.23 4.51
C LYS A 335 20.70 2.98 5.44
N GLU A 336 21.25 2.29 6.42
CA GLU A 336 22.13 2.88 7.44
C GLU A 336 23.44 3.37 6.83
N ALA A 337 24.03 2.57 5.96
CA ALA A 337 25.33 2.84 5.37
C ALA A 337 25.43 2.31 3.93
N GLY A 338 26.39 2.87 3.20
CA GLY A 338 26.70 2.48 1.83
C GLY A 338 25.80 3.17 0.80
N TRP A 339 26.37 3.42 -0.38
CA TRP A 339 25.61 3.84 -1.54
C TRP A 339 24.85 2.64 -2.13
N ASP A 340 23.55 2.78 -2.32
CA ASP A 340 22.71 1.74 -2.90
C ASP A 340 21.55 2.34 -3.70
N ALA A 341 21.80 2.62 -4.98
CA ALA A 341 20.76 3.15 -5.85
C ALA A 341 19.72 2.09 -6.29
N GLY A 342 19.84 0.84 -5.84
CA GLY A 342 18.86 -0.23 -6.06
C GLY A 342 17.78 -0.25 -4.99
N TRP A 343 18.16 -0.12 -3.72
CA TRP A 343 17.27 -0.32 -2.56
C TRP A 343 17.09 0.91 -1.66
N ASN A 344 17.91 1.96 -1.82
CA ASN A 344 17.78 3.20 -1.06
C ASN A 344 17.17 4.28 -1.96
N LEU A 345 15.90 4.65 -1.70
CA LEU A 345 15.19 5.63 -2.52
C LEU A 345 15.92 6.96 -2.61
N LYS A 346 16.51 7.44 -1.51
CA LYS A 346 17.27 8.69 -1.53
C LYS A 346 18.47 8.63 -2.47
N ASN A 347 19.17 7.49 -2.51
CA ASN A 347 20.28 7.29 -3.46
C ASN A 347 19.76 7.16 -4.89
N ALA A 348 18.69 6.40 -5.12
CA ALA A 348 18.07 6.24 -6.43
C ALA A 348 17.57 7.58 -7.01
N THR A 349 17.00 8.46 -6.18
CA THR A 349 16.63 9.83 -6.56
C THR A 349 17.87 10.68 -6.84
N THR A 350 18.91 10.60 -6.00
CA THR A 350 20.17 11.35 -6.22
C THR A 350 20.86 10.95 -7.53
N ALA A 351 20.77 9.67 -7.91
CA ALA A 351 21.29 9.12 -9.17
C ALA A 351 20.38 9.40 -10.38
N ALA A 352 19.25 10.12 -10.19
CA ALA A 352 18.21 10.31 -11.18
C ALA A 352 17.70 9.00 -11.80
N ILE A 353 17.76 7.88 -11.07
CA ILE A 353 17.15 6.60 -11.45
C ILE A 353 15.64 6.68 -11.19
N MET A 354 15.29 7.14 -9.99
CA MET A 354 13.92 7.43 -9.61
C MET A 354 13.60 8.92 -9.81
N PRO A 355 12.34 9.30 -10.12
CA PRO A 355 11.93 10.69 -10.29
C PRO A 355 12.26 11.60 -9.09
N GLU A 356 12.53 12.87 -9.38
CA GLU A 356 12.69 13.90 -8.33
C GLU A 356 11.39 14.32 -7.65
N PHE A 357 10.23 14.06 -8.28
CA PHE A 357 8.92 14.38 -7.74
C PHE A 357 7.88 13.36 -8.25
N TYR A 358 7.00 12.93 -7.37
CA TYR A 358 5.93 11.96 -7.66
C TYR A 358 4.56 12.63 -7.70
N GLY A 359 3.74 12.24 -8.68
CA GLY A 359 2.43 12.84 -8.92
C GLY A 359 2.52 14.26 -9.50
N MET A 360 1.42 15.01 -9.43
CA MET A 360 1.33 16.36 -9.96
C MET A 360 1.59 17.42 -8.88
N LYS A 361 2.36 18.46 -9.24
CA LYS A 361 2.57 19.63 -8.38
C LYS A 361 1.31 20.48 -8.34
N ARG A 362 1.01 21.06 -7.17
CA ARG A 362 -0.07 22.02 -7.00
C ARG A 362 0.21 23.30 -7.79
N LEU A 363 -0.82 23.88 -8.40
CA LEU A 363 -0.75 25.18 -9.04
C LEU A 363 -0.68 26.29 -7.99
N ALA A 364 0.22 27.25 -8.16
CA ALA A 364 0.43 28.35 -7.20
C ALA A 364 -0.82 29.22 -6.99
N HIS A 365 -1.69 29.35 -7.99
CA HIS A 365 -2.90 30.18 -7.94
C HIS A 365 -4.18 29.38 -7.65
N GLY A 366 -4.06 28.07 -7.36
CA GLY A 366 -5.20 27.17 -7.24
C GLY A 366 -5.98 26.99 -8.54
N ILE A 367 -7.10 26.27 -8.48
CA ILE A 367 -8.09 26.19 -9.56
C ILE A 367 -9.43 26.64 -8.99
N GLN A 368 -10.14 27.51 -9.72
CA GLN A 368 -11.50 27.91 -9.37
C GLN A 368 -12.50 26.82 -9.78
N ARG A 369 -13.51 26.59 -8.95
CA ARG A 369 -14.62 25.69 -9.27
C ARG A 369 -15.51 26.32 -10.34
N ASP A 370 -15.41 25.83 -11.57
CA ASP A 370 -16.23 26.29 -12.71
C ASP A 370 -17.46 25.39 -12.87
N THR A 371 -18.52 25.71 -12.14
CA THR A 371 -19.80 24.97 -12.19
C THR A 371 -20.52 25.14 -13.52
N ASP A 372 -20.36 26.31 -14.17
CA ASP A 372 -21.02 26.58 -15.44
C ASP A 372 -20.41 25.72 -16.56
N LYS A 373 -19.08 25.57 -16.57
CA LYS A 373 -18.41 24.64 -17.47
C LYS A 373 -18.83 23.20 -17.19
N ARG A 374 -18.82 22.77 -15.92
CA ARG A 374 -19.31 21.44 -15.54
C ARG A 374 -20.70 21.17 -16.11
N ASP A 375 -21.63 22.10 -15.92
CA ASP A 375 -23.02 21.91 -16.32
C ASP A 375 -23.20 21.93 -17.85
N ARG A 376 -22.40 22.71 -18.57
CA ARG A 376 -22.33 22.66 -20.05
C ARG A 376 -21.79 21.32 -20.56
N GLU A 377 -20.68 20.82 -20.01
CA GLU A 377 -20.12 19.53 -20.41
C GLU A 377 -21.06 18.37 -20.04
N ALA A 378 -21.72 18.44 -18.87
CA ALA A 378 -22.72 17.46 -18.45
C ALA A 378 -23.92 17.41 -19.41
N ALA A 379 -24.38 18.57 -19.89
CA ALA A 379 -25.48 18.64 -20.85
C ALA A 379 -25.09 18.05 -22.22
N LYS A 380 -23.85 18.31 -22.67
CA LYS A 380 -23.32 17.72 -23.90
C LYS A 380 -23.18 16.20 -23.78
N ALA A 381 -22.57 15.70 -22.70
CA ALA A 381 -22.42 14.27 -22.47
C ALA A 381 -23.78 13.56 -22.35
N LEU A 382 -24.75 14.17 -21.66
CA LEU A 382 -26.11 13.65 -21.58
C LEU A 382 -26.77 13.56 -22.95
N HIS A 383 -26.60 14.58 -23.81
CA HIS A 383 -27.14 14.56 -25.17
C HIS A 383 -26.61 13.38 -25.98
N ASP A 384 -25.29 13.16 -25.96
CA ASP A 384 -24.64 12.06 -26.67
C ASP A 384 -25.11 10.70 -26.12
N HIS A 385 -25.19 10.57 -24.78
CA HIS A 385 -25.69 9.38 -24.10
C HIS A 385 -27.14 9.07 -24.49
N THR A 386 -28.03 10.07 -24.46
CA THR A 386 -29.44 9.90 -24.83
C THR A 386 -29.59 9.52 -26.30
N ILE A 387 -28.85 10.14 -27.23
CA ILE A 387 -28.90 9.77 -28.66
C ILE A 387 -28.50 8.32 -28.90
N TYR A 388 -27.47 7.85 -28.18
CA TYR A 388 -27.02 6.47 -28.31
C TYR A 388 -28.08 5.48 -27.78
N TRP A 389 -28.57 5.71 -26.56
CA TRP A 389 -29.49 4.78 -25.90
C TRP A 389 -30.92 4.85 -26.42
N SER A 390 -31.36 5.97 -26.99
CA SER A 390 -32.68 6.07 -27.65
C SER A 390 -32.82 5.17 -28.89
N ARG A 391 -31.71 4.67 -29.43
CA ARG A 391 -31.68 3.71 -30.54
C ARG A 391 -31.85 2.26 -30.09
N HIS A 392 -31.83 2.02 -28.78
CA HIS A 392 -31.93 0.70 -28.18
C HIS A 392 -33.25 0.60 -27.40
N PRO A 393 -33.93 -0.56 -27.44
CA PRO A 393 -35.14 -0.76 -26.66
C PRO A 393 -34.80 -0.80 -25.16
N GLY A 394 -35.50 0.00 -24.36
CA GLY A 394 -35.32 0.02 -22.92
C GLY A 394 -36.11 1.13 -22.24
N HIS A 395 -36.27 1.00 -20.92
CA HIS A 395 -36.73 2.09 -20.07
C HIS A 395 -35.50 2.71 -19.42
N TYR A 396 -35.23 3.98 -19.71
CA TYR A 396 -34.05 4.70 -19.24
C TYR A 396 -34.42 5.82 -18.28
N GLU A 397 -33.52 6.11 -17.36
CA GLU A 397 -33.55 7.21 -16.39
C GLU A 397 -32.36 8.15 -16.65
N TYR A 398 -32.27 8.74 -17.86
CA TYR A 398 -31.13 9.56 -18.31
C TYR A 398 -30.68 10.65 -17.33
N TRP A 399 -31.58 11.15 -16.49
CA TRP A 399 -31.24 12.09 -15.42
C TRP A 399 -30.17 11.55 -14.45
N ARG A 400 -30.12 10.23 -14.24
CA ARG A 400 -29.10 9.55 -13.44
C ARG A 400 -27.71 9.68 -14.05
N PHE A 401 -27.59 9.54 -15.37
CA PHE A 401 -26.33 9.81 -16.07
C PHE A 401 -25.86 11.24 -15.84
N SER A 402 -26.77 12.21 -15.98
CA SER A 402 -26.45 13.61 -15.75
C SER A 402 -26.04 13.92 -14.30
N ASP A 403 -26.65 13.25 -13.32
CA ASP A 403 -26.26 13.32 -11.92
C ASP A 403 -24.87 12.69 -11.68
N GLY A 404 -24.61 11.53 -12.29
CA GLY A 404 -23.34 10.83 -12.24
C GLY A 404 -22.20 11.71 -12.73
N PHE A 405 -22.37 12.31 -13.91
CA PHE A 405 -21.38 13.21 -14.51
C PHE A 405 -21.03 14.40 -13.61
N ARG A 406 -22.05 15.07 -13.06
CA ARG A 406 -21.81 16.20 -12.15
C ARG A 406 -21.12 15.75 -10.87
N GLN A 407 -21.50 14.59 -10.34
CA GLN A 407 -20.87 14.02 -9.15
C GLN A 407 -19.40 13.67 -9.42
N GLY A 408 -19.08 13.05 -10.56
CA GLY A 408 -17.71 12.69 -10.93
C GLY A 408 -16.83 13.92 -11.10
N TRP A 409 -17.34 14.95 -11.76
CA TRP A 409 -16.65 16.24 -11.86
C TRP A 409 -16.37 16.87 -10.48
N ASP A 410 -17.38 16.87 -9.61
CA ASP A 410 -17.26 17.43 -8.27
C ASP A 410 -16.28 16.62 -7.39
N ASP A 411 -16.24 15.30 -7.56
CA ASP A 411 -15.31 14.39 -6.88
C ASP A 411 -13.89 14.62 -7.36
N ALA A 412 -13.67 14.68 -8.69
CA ALA A 412 -12.39 15.00 -9.27
C ALA A 412 -11.87 16.36 -8.79
N TYR A 413 -12.74 17.38 -8.75
CA TYR A 413 -12.40 18.69 -8.19
C TYR A 413 -12.04 18.60 -6.70
N THR A 414 -12.77 17.80 -5.92
CA THR A 414 -12.52 17.60 -4.48
C THR A 414 -11.15 16.97 -4.22
N PHE A 415 -10.78 15.92 -4.96
CA PHE A 415 -9.45 15.31 -4.87
C PHE A 415 -8.37 16.27 -5.34
N PHE A 416 -8.60 16.94 -6.47
CA PHE A 416 -7.65 17.87 -7.07
C PHE A 416 -7.31 19.03 -6.12
N THR A 417 -8.33 19.57 -5.45
CA THR A 417 -8.21 20.72 -4.53
C THR A 417 -7.99 20.32 -3.07
N PHE A 418 -7.92 19.02 -2.76
CA PHE A 418 -7.67 18.55 -1.40
C PHE A 418 -6.38 19.16 -0.86
N GLY A 419 -6.49 20.05 0.12
CA GLY A 419 -5.40 20.93 0.55
C GLY A 419 -4.29 20.25 1.33
N GLU A 420 -4.49 19.01 1.81
CA GLU A 420 -3.47 18.28 2.55
C GLU A 420 -2.60 17.44 1.63
N GLY A 421 -1.30 17.41 1.92
CA GLY A 421 -0.35 16.50 1.30
C GLY A 421 0.50 17.11 0.19
N PRO A 422 1.56 16.38 -0.19
CA PRO A 422 2.69 16.93 -0.94
C PRO A 422 2.47 17.04 -2.45
N SER A 423 1.48 16.32 -2.98
CA SER A 423 1.08 16.36 -4.39
C SER A 423 -0.43 16.58 -4.50
N ILE A 424 -0.90 16.86 -5.71
CA ILE A 424 -2.33 16.77 -6.04
C ILE A 424 -2.79 15.33 -5.78
N SER A 425 -3.98 15.18 -5.19
CA SER A 425 -4.60 13.87 -4.99
C SER A 425 -5.42 13.51 -6.22
N GLU A 426 -5.36 12.24 -6.61
CA GLU A 426 -6.13 11.64 -7.70
C GLU A 426 -6.83 10.42 -7.14
N ILE A 427 -8.00 10.06 -7.67
CA ILE A 427 -8.70 8.84 -7.26
C ILE A 427 -7.85 7.64 -7.73
N GLY A 428 -7.56 6.71 -6.81
CA GLY A 428 -6.77 5.51 -7.07
C GLY A 428 -7.60 4.24 -7.13
N PHE A 429 -8.72 4.20 -6.39
CA PHE A 429 -9.61 3.04 -6.30
C PHE A 429 -10.97 3.37 -6.90
N GLU A 430 -11.00 3.63 -8.21
CA GLU A 430 -12.16 4.15 -8.96
C GLU A 430 -13.38 3.25 -8.85
N VAL A 431 -13.23 1.92 -8.93
CA VAL A 431 -14.38 0.99 -8.86
C VAL A 431 -15.06 1.03 -7.51
N GLU A 432 -14.30 1.06 -6.42
CA GLU A 432 -14.87 1.17 -5.06
C GLU A 432 -15.43 2.58 -4.81
N TRP A 433 -14.83 3.62 -5.43
CA TRP A 433 -15.37 4.98 -5.41
C TRP A 433 -16.75 5.05 -6.07
N ILE A 434 -16.85 4.53 -7.29
CA ILE A 434 -18.09 4.47 -8.07
C ILE A 434 -19.15 3.70 -7.31
N LYS A 435 -18.80 2.54 -6.73
CA LYS A 435 -19.70 1.75 -5.90
C LYS A 435 -20.23 2.54 -4.70
N MET A 436 -19.35 3.22 -3.96
CA MET A 436 -19.76 4.06 -2.82
C MET A 436 -20.73 5.17 -3.26
N ARG A 437 -20.41 5.87 -4.37
CA ARG A 437 -21.27 6.94 -4.90
C ARG A 437 -22.61 6.42 -5.41
N ARG A 438 -22.62 5.25 -6.05
CA ARG A 438 -23.85 4.60 -6.54
C ARG A 438 -24.75 4.19 -5.38
N GLU A 439 -24.20 3.64 -4.30
CA GLU A 439 -24.96 3.32 -3.08
C GLU A 439 -25.57 4.59 -2.44
N GLN A 440 -24.80 5.68 -2.36
CA GLN A 440 -25.30 6.97 -1.87
C GLN A 440 -26.41 7.55 -2.78
N HIS A 441 -26.21 7.49 -4.10
CA HIS A 441 -27.21 7.95 -5.07
C HIS A 441 -28.52 7.15 -4.94
N ALA A 442 -28.43 5.82 -4.83
CA ALA A 442 -29.60 4.96 -4.68
C ALA A 442 -30.32 5.18 -3.34
N ALA A 443 -29.59 5.46 -2.26
CA ALA A 443 -30.18 5.82 -0.97
C ALA A 443 -30.92 7.18 -1.03
N ASN A 444 -30.38 8.15 -1.78
CA ASN A 444 -30.94 9.50 -1.87
C ASN A 444 -32.08 9.63 -2.89
N LYS A 445 -31.99 8.93 -4.01
CA LYS A 445 -32.89 9.09 -5.18
C LYS A 445 -33.60 7.80 -5.59
N GLY A 446 -33.59 6.81 -4.72
CA GLY A 446 -34.30 5.53 -4.91
C GLY A 446 -33.49 4.49 -5.67
N GLN A 447 -33.76 3.23 -5.33
CA GLN A 447 -33.26 2.05 -6.01
C GLN A 447 -33.88 1.91 -7.41
N SER A 448 -33.08 1.44 -8.37
CA SER A 448 -33.52 1.23 -9.75
C SER A 448 -32.63 0.22 -10.46
N SER A 449 -33.17 -0.48 -11.46
CA SER A 449 -32.39 -1.28 -12.40
C SER A 449 -31.47 -0.41 -13.30
N ASN A 450 -31.72 0.90 -13.36
CA ASN A 450 -30.96 1.85 -14.19
C ASN A 450 -29.87 2.61 -13.42
N LEU A 451 -29.45 2.11 -12.25
CA LEU A 451 -28.31 2.71 -11.53
C LEU A 451 -27.01 2.71 -12.35
N TRP A 452 -26.88 1.83 -13.34
CA TRP A 452 -25.76 1.80 -14.27
C TRP A 452 -25.63 3.11 -15.08
N GLU A 453 -26.73 3.86 -15.31
CA GLU A 453 -26.66 5.16 -15.98
C GLU A 453 -25.90 6.17 -15.12
N PHE A 454 -26.12 6.16 -13.80
CA PHE A 454 -25.35 6.97 -12.86
C PHE A 454 -23.87 6.57 -12.84
N GLU A 455 -23.57 5.27 -12.78
CA GLU A 455 -22.19 4.77 -12.81
C GLU A 455 -21.47 5.16 -14.10
N HIS A 456 -22.16 5.08 -15.25
CA HIS A 456 -21.62 5.47 -16.55
C HIS A 456 -21.40 6.99 -16.65
N GLY A 457 -22.28 7.81 -16.06
CA GLY A 457 -22.04 9.24 -16.00
C GLY A 457 -20.87 9.59 -15.07
N LEU A 458 -20.70 8.84 -13.98
CA LEU A 458 -19.71 9.09 -12.94
C LEU A 458 -18.27 8.76 -13.37
N ALA A 459 -18.09 7.68 -14.11
CA ALA A 459 -16.82 7.24 -14.69
C ALA A 459 -16.35 8.20 -15.79
#